data_AF-A0A2E6YKT0-F1
#
_entry.id   AF-A0A2E6YKT0-F1
#
_cell.length_a   1.000
_cell.length_b   1.000
_cell.length_c   1.000
_cell.angle_alpha   90.00
_cell.angle_beta   90.00
_cell.angle_gamma   90.00
#
_symmetry.space_group_name_H-M   'P 1'
#
loop_
_entity.id
_entity.type
_entity.pdbx_description
1 polymer ?
#
loop_
_entity_poly.entity_id
_entity_poly.type
_entity_poly.pdbx_seq_one_letter_code
_entity_poly.pdbx_strand_id
1 'polypeptide(L)'
;MKNIMFFHGAAADIKSFDEKYIGQNFEKDEEGFFFTTNTNFEVVKKMNGEEIYEDMYSAGAYAINASKKTGNSPVVYPVFLDCKNPLTMEDIIDDYCLSEKDPFDGCTQQDFYDENTENILELMKNKNKDSIMLDWNNEIFAVVFSPNQIRFALLEGEK
;
A
#
# COMPACT_ATOMS: atom_id res chain seq x y z
N MET A 1 5.17 -19.91 -3.37
CA MET A 1 4.91 -18.92 -2.30
C MET A 1 3.44 -19.01 -1.91
N LYS A 2 3.14 -18.82 -0.62
CA LYS A 2 1.76 -18.78 -0.09
C LYS A 2 1.05 -17.60 -0.79
N ASN A 3 -0.19 -17.78 -1.27
CA ASN A 3 -0.97 -16.67 -1.82
C ASN A 3 -1.29 -15.70 -0.67
N ILE A 4 -0.51 -14.62 -0.54
CA ILE A 4 -0.76 -13.56 0.43
C ILE A 4 -1.87 -12.69 -0.14
N MET A 5 -2.92 -12.49 0.65
CA MET A 5 -4.00 -11.57 0.29
C MET A 5 -3.61 -10.18 0.75
N PHE A 6 -3.69 -9.23 -0.18
CA PHE A 6 -3.47 -7.82 0.05
C PHE A 6 -4.78 -7.07 -0.08
N PHE A 7 -4.79 -5.82 0.38
CA PHE A 7 -5.97 -4.99 0.39
C PHE A 7 -5.66 -3.60 -0.15
N HIS A 8 -6.61 -3.06 -0.92
CA HIS A 8 -6.56 -1.71 -1.47
C HIS A 8 -7.79 -0.93 -1.03
N GLY A 9 -7.58 0.26 -0.46
CA GLY A 9 -8.65 1.18 -0.11
C GLY A 9 -9.02 2.11 -1.25
N ALA A 10 -10.29 2.13 -1.63
CA ALA A 10 -10.82 2.98 -2.68
C ALA A 10 -12.14 3.64 -2.26
N ALA A 11 -12.59 4.62 -3.05
CA ALA A 11 -13.82 5.37 -2.80
C ALA A 11 -14.99 4.97 -3.68
N ALA A 12 -14.81 4.05 -4.63
CA ALA A 12 -15.83 3.70 -5.60
C ALA A 12 -15.56 2.30 -6.12
N ASP A 13 -16.52 1.76 -6.86
CA ASP A 13 -16.35 0.50 -7.57
C ASP A 13 -15.23 0.60 -8.61
N ILE A 14 -14.04 0.12 -8.25
CA ILE A 14 -12.94 -0.04 -9.21
C ILE A 14 -13.17 -1.33 -9.99
N LYS A 15 -13.29 -1.18 -11.32
CA LYS A 15 -13.41 -2.32 -12.24
C LYS A 15 -12.05 -2.80 -12.74
N SER A 16 -11.04 -1.93 -12.64
CA SER A 16 -9.66 -2.17 -13.05
C SER A 16 -8.76 -1.15 -12.37
N PHE A 17 -7.51 -1.53 -12.15
CA PHE A 17 -6.43 -0.60 -11.83
C PHE A 17 -5.96 0.06 -13.13
N ASP A 18 -5.86 1.38 -13.16
CA ASP A 18 -5.49 2.17 -14.33
C ASP A 18 -4.43 3.19 -13.92
N GLU A 19 -3.29 3.17 -14.59
CA GLU A 19 -2.10 3.95 -14.26
C GLU A 19 -2.41 5.46 -14.23
N LYS A 20 -3.38 5.93 -15.03
CA LYS A 20 -3.77 7.35 -15.05
C LYS A 20 -4.41 7.85 -13.76
N TYR A 21 -4.81 6.95 -12.87
CA TYR A 21 -5.44 7.26 -11.59
C TYR A 21 -4.49 7.09 -10.39
N ILE A 22 -3.24 6.71 -10.62
CA ILE A 22 -2.23 6.61 -9.56
C ILE A 22 -2.05 8.00 -8.90
N GLY A 23 -1.87 8.01 -7.57
CA GLY A 23 -1.63 9.22 -6.78
C GLY A 23 -2.83 10.16 -6.58
N GLN A 24 -3.94 10.00 -7.32
CA GLN A 24 -5.06 10.97 -7.29
C GLN A 24 -5.69 11.18 -5.90
N ASN A 25 -5.71 10.15 -5.05
CA ASN A 25 -6.28 10.25 -3.72
C ASN A 25 -5.40 11.04 -2.74
N PHE A 26 -4.10 11.20 -3.00
CA PHE A 26 -3.17 11.87 -2.08
C PHE A 26 -2.38 13.02 -2.72
N GLU A 27 -2.52 13.25 -4.03
CA GLU A 27 -1.76 14.27 -4.79
C GLU A 27 -0.23 14.08 -4.64
N LYS A 28 0.19 12.84 -4.40
CA LYS A 28 1.56 12.37 -4.26
C LYS A 28 1.67 10.96 -4.84
N ASP A 29 2.91 10.53 -5.11
CA ASP A 29 3.26 9.18 -5.56
C ASP A 29 2.55 8.74 -6.85
N GLU A 30 3.02 9.26 -7.98
CA GLU A 30 2.42 9.05 -9.32
C GLU A 30 2.87 7.74 -10.02
N GLU A 31 3.75 6.94 -9.40
CA GLU A 31 4.38 5.80 -10.07
C GLU A 31 3.79 4.42 -9.72
N GLY A 32 3.08 4.22 -8.60
CA GLY A 32 2.65 2.88 -8.17
C GLY A 32 1.31 2.77 -7.44
N PHE A 33 0.75 1.55 -7.45
CA PHE A 33 -0.45 1.20 -6.69
C PHE A 33 -0.06 0.65 -5.32
N PHE A 34 -0.68 1.20 -4.28
CA PHE A 34 -0.41 0.87 -2.88
C PHE A 34 -1.34 -0.23 -2.36
N PHE A 35 -0.77 -1.15 -1.60
CA PHE A 35 -1.47 -2.24 -0.95
C PHE A 35 -0.89 -2.51 0.44
N THR A 36 -1.72 -3.04 1.32
CA THR A 36 -1.30 -3.52 2.64
C THR A 36 -2.04 -4.80 3.00
N THR A 37 -1.47 -5.63 3.88
CA THR A 37 -2.20 -6.73 4.53
C THR A 37 -3.12 -6.25 5.66
N ASN A 38 -3.04 -4.97 6.04
CA ASN A 38 -3.81 -4.36 7.12
C ASN A 38 -5.13 -3.77 6.63
N THR A 39 -6.24 -4.38 7.06
CA THR A 39 -7.60 -3.97 6.69
C THR A 39 -8.27 -3.04 7.67
N ASN A 40 -7.55 -2.51 8.67
CA ASN A 40 -8.19 -1.81 9.78
C ASN A 40 -9.13 -0.68 9.27
N PHE A 41 -10.35 -0.64 9.82
CA PHE A 41 -11.36 0.38 9.54
C PHE A 41 -11.67 1.22 10.78
N GLU A 42 -10.94 1.00 11.87
CA GLU A 42 -11.30 1.55 13.17
C GLU A 42 -11.05 3.06 13.23
N VAL A 43 -12.17 3.80 13.27
CA VAL A 43 -12.22 5.20 13.66
C VAL A 43 -12.17 5.24 15.18
N VAL A 44 -11.11 5.83 15.72
CA VAL A 44 -11.06 6.16 17.14
C VAL A 44 -11.67 7.53 17.37
N LYS A 45 -12.45 7.58 18.44
CA LYS A 45 -13.36 8.67 18.84
C LYS A 45 -12.88 10.09 18.52
N LYS A 46 -13.87 10.87 18.09
CA LYS A 46 -13.83 12.31 17.84
C LYS A 46 -13.44 13.11 19.09
N MET A 47 -12.24 13.69 19.11
CA MET A 47 -12.00 14.95 19.82
C MET A 47 -12.46 16.09 18.90
N ASN A 48 -13.31 16.99 19.40
CA ASN A 48 -13.82 18.17 18.67
C ASN A 48 -14.62 17.90 17.38
N GLY A 49 -15.10 16.67 17.15
CA GLY A 49 -15.94 16.33 15.98
C GLY A 49 -15.17 15.77 14.78
N GLU A 50 -13.84 15.72 14.85
CA GLU A 50 -12.99 15.17 13.78
C GLU A 50 -12.77 13.67 13.95
N GLU A 51 -12.89 12.90 12.86
CA GLU A 51 -12.63 11.46 12.85
C GLU A 51 -11.13 11.19 12.81
N ILE A 52 -10.61 10.53 13.84
CA ILE A 52 -9.20 10.12 13.92
C ILE A 52 -9.16 8.62 13.60
N TYR A 53 -8.30 8.21 12.67
CA TYR A 53 -8.05 6.80 12.38
C TYR A 53 -6.93 6.32 13.30
N GLU A 54 -7.12 5.15 13.92
CA GLU A 54 -6.07 4.58 14.78
C GLU A 54 -4.82 4.20 13.98
N ASP A 55 -5.01 3.89 12.69
CA ASP A 55 -3.96 3.57 11.74
C ASP A 55 -4.27 4.17 10.36
N MET A 56 -3.56 5.25 10.02
CA MET A 56 -3.74 5.97 8.75
C MET A 56 -3.19 5.22 7.53
N TYR A 57 -2.43 4.14 7.72
CA TYR A 57 -1.78 3.38 6.65
C TYR A 57 -2.51 2.07 6.28
N SER A 58 -3.61 1.79 6.99
CA SER A 58 -4.51 0.69 6.68
C SER A 58 -5.31 0.91 5.39
N ALA A 59 -5.71 -0.19 4.73
CA ALA A 59 -6.58 -0.12 3.56
C ALA A 59 -7.93 0.55 3.86
N GLY A 60 -8.46 0.40 5.08
CA GLY A 60 -9.71 1.06 5.48
C GLY A 60 -9.54 2.57 5.63
N ALA A 61 -8.43 3.04 6.23
CA ALA A 61 -8.14 4.47 6.30
C ALA A 61 -7.99 5.10 4.91
N TYR A 62 -7.29 4.42 3.98
CA TYR A 62 -7.20 4.86 2.59
C TYR A 62 -8.55 4.93 1.89
N ALA A 63 -9.43 3.92 2.09
CA ALA A 63 -10.78 3.92 1.53
C ALA A 63 -11.59 5.13 2.02
N ILE A 64 -11.50 5.46 3.32
CA ILE A 64 -12.26 6.58 3.89
C ILE A 64 -11.69 7.93 3.45
N ASN A 65 -10.37 8.07 3.35
CA ASN A 65 -9.76 9.28 2.79
C ASN A 65 -10.21 9.51 1.34
N ALA A 66 -10.18 8.46 0.52
CA ALA A 66 -10.64 8.52 -0.86
C ALA A 66 -12.15 8.87 -0.93
N SER A 67 -12.96 8.29 -0.03
CA SER A 67 -14.40 8.60 0.11
C SER A 67 -14.64 10.08 0.40
N LYS A 68 -13.88 10.68 1.32
CA LYS A 68 -13.97 12.11 1.66
C LYS A 68 -13.67 13.01 0.46
N LYS A 69 -12.70 12.62 -0.40
CA LYS A 69 -12.35 13.40 -1.60
C LYS A 69 -13.38 13.31 -2.72
N THR A 70 -13.99 12.15 -2.90
CA THR A 70 -14.86 11.88 -4.06
C THR A 70 -16.36 11.98 -3.75
N GLY A 71 -16.75 11.93 -2.47
CA GLY A 71 -18.15 11.89 -2.02
C GLY A 71 -18.83 10.52 -2.17
N ASN A 72 -18.11 9.51 -2.67
CA ASN A 72 -18.60 8.14 -2.83
C ASN A 72 -18.31 7.29 -1.57
N SER A 73 -18.87 6.07 -1.49
CA SER A 73 -18.71 5.20 -0.31
C SER A 73 -17.32 4.53 -0.24
N PRO A 74 -16.72 4.39 0.96
CA PRO A 74 -15.43 3.70 1.10
C PRO A 74 -15.58 2.21 0.81
N VAL A 75 -14.62 1.64 0.08
CA VAL A 75 -14.57 0.21 -0.27
C VAL A 75 -13.14 -0.30 -0.11
N VAL A 76 -12.97 -1.52 0.42
CA VAL A 76 -11.68 -2.22 0.45
C VAL A 76 -11.73 -3.44 -0.45
N TYR A 77 -10.76 -3.55 -1.35
CA TYR A 77 -10.65 -4.63 -2.32
C TYR A 77 -9.60 -5.64 -1.91
N PRO A 78 -9.96 -6.91 -1.68
CA PRO A 78 -8.98 -7.97 -1.55
C PRO A 78 -8.37 -8.29 -2.92
N VAL A 79 -7.05 -8.37 -2.99
CA VAL A 79 -6.29 -8.67 -4.20
C VAL A 79 -5.18 -9.68 -3.92
N PHE A 80 -4.68 -10.30 -4.98
CA PHE A 80 -3.42 -11.01 -5.03
C PHE A 80 -2.46 -10.23 -5.93
N LEU A 81 -1.19 -10.16 -5.50
CA LEU A 81 -0.14 -9.50 -6.25
C LEU A 81 0.79 -10.54 -6.89
N ASP A 82 1.13 -10.34 -8.17
CA ASP A 82 2.09 -11.16 -8.91
C ASP A 82 3.45 -10.46 -9.00
N CYS A 83 4.11 -10.33 -7.85
CA CYS A 83 5.45 -9.78 -7.71
C CYS A 83 6.50 -10.87 -7.99
N LYS A 84 7.30 -10.73 -9.05
CA LYS A 84 8.30 -11.75 -9.43
C LYS A 84 9.64 -11.53 -8.74
N ASN A 85 10.03 -10.28 -8.53
CA ASN A 85 11.31 -9.87 -7.98
C ASN A 85 11.17 -8.57 -7.15
N PRO A 86 10.47 -8.62 -6.00
CA PRO A 86 10.27 -7.44 -5.19
C PRO A 86 11.58 -6.92 -4.59
N LEU A 87 11.66 -5.60 -4.40
CA LEU A 87 12.53 -4.98 -3.42
C LEU A 87 11.98 -5.31 -2.03
N THR A 88 12.84 -5.85 -1.16
CA THR A 88 12.45 -6.42 0.14
C THR A 88 13.00 -5.62 1.32
N MET A 89 12.58 -5.97 2.54
CA MET A 89 13.19 -5.44 3.77
C MET A 89 14.70 -5.68 3.85
N GLU A 90 15.18 -6.85 3.44
CA GLU A 90 16.62 -7.15 3.41
C GLU A 90 17.35 -6.18 2.47
N ASP A 91 16.79 -5.93 1.28
CA ASP A 91 17.37 -4.97 0.34
C ASP A 91 17.42 -3.55 0.91
N ILE A 92 16.39 -3.12 1.65
CA ILE A 92 16.30 -1.79 2.27
C ILE A 92 17.29 -1.67 3.42
N ILE A 93 17.34 -2.67 4.31
CA ILE A 93 18.26 -2.71 5.46
C ILE A 93 19.70 -2.63 4.99
N ASP A 94 20.07 -3.40 3.97
CA ASP A 94 21.42 -3.45 3.43
C ASP A 94 21.82 -2.12 2.77
N ASP A 95 20.98 -1.58 1.86
CA ASP A 95 21.34 -0.38 1.10
C ASP A 95 21.38 0.88 1.95
N TYR A 96 20.48 1.00 2.93
CA TYR A 96 20.44 2.14 3.83
C TYR A 96 21.26 1.93 5.11
N CYS A 97 21.92 0.77 5.27
CA CYS A 97 22.69 0.40 6.47
C CYS A 97 21.87 0.52 7.77
N LEU A 98 20.62 0.04 7.74
CA LEU A 98 19.66 0.16 8.84
C LEU A 98 19.84 -0.95 9.89
N SER A 99 19.22 -0.77 11.05
CA SER A 99 19.17 -1.79 12.10
C SER A 99 18.16 -2.88 11.77
N GLU A 100 18.56 -4.16 11.75
CA GLU A 100 17.61 -5.28 11.58
C GLU A 100 16.53 -5.34 12.68
N LYS A 101 16.82 -4.79 13.87
CA LYS A 101 15.90 -4.84 15.01
C LYS A 101 14.86 -3.72 15.00
N ASP A 102 15.20 -2.61 14.36
CA ASP A 102 14.38 -1.41 14.29
C ASP A 102 14.84 -0.59 13.06
N PRO A 103 14.51 -1.05 11.84
CA PRO A 103 15.04 -0.49 10.62
C PRO A 103 14.49 0.91 10.33
N PHE A 104 13.36 1.26 10.94
CA PHE A 104 12.67 2.52 10.71
C PHE A 104 12.62 3.42 11.95
N ASP A 105 13.46 3.17 12.96
CA ASP A 105 13.57 3.97 14.18
C ASP A 105 12.20 4.26 14.86
N GLY A 106 11.33 3.24 14.90
CA GLY A 106 9.98 3.35 15.46
C GLY A 106 8.89 3.88 14.52
N CYS A 107 9.21 4.21 13.27
CA CYS A 107 8.24 4.57 12.22
C CYS A 107 7.69 3.34 11.49
N THR A 108 6.64 3.53 10.69
CA THR A 108 6.11 2.47 9.82
C THR A 108 6.92 2.36 8.53
N GLN A 109 6.81 1.21 7.85
CA GLN A 109 7.40 1.01 6.53
C GLN A 109 6.80 1.95 5.47
N GLN A 110 5.55 2.39 5.64
CA GLN A 110 4.90 3.40 4.81
C GLN A 110 5.51 4.80 5.04
N ASP A 111 5.71 5.21 6.30
CA ASP A 111 6.38 6.48 6.62
C ASP A 111 7.77 6.53 6.00
N PHE A 112 8.54 5.46 6.18
CA PHE A 112 9.88 5.36 5.60
C PHE A 112 9.84 5.44 4.07
N TYR A 113 8.89 4.76 3.43
CA TYR A 113 8.70 4.84 1.99
C TYR A 113 8.39 6.28 1.55
N ASP A 114 7.39 6.91 2.17
CA ASP A 114 6.94 8.27 1.82
C ASP A 114 8.06 9.32 1.96
N GLU A 115 8.93 9.17 2.96
CA GLU A 115 10.08 10.07 3.17
C GLU A 115 11.24 9.81 2.18
N ASN A 116 11.30 8.62 1.58
CA ASN A 116 12.42 8.16 0.76
C ASN A 116 12.01 7.73 -0.65
N THR A 117 10.79 8.08 -1.12
CA THR A 117 10.19 7.56 -2.36
C THR A 117 11.15 7.61 -3.54
N GLU A 118 11.75 8.78 -3.82
CA GLU A 118 12.66 8.95 -4.97
C GLU A 118 13.86 8.00 -4.92
N ASN A 119 14.51 7.89 -3.75
CA ASN A 119 15.67 7.03 -3.55
C ASN A 119 15.31 5.54 -3.63
N ILE A 120 14.14 5.15 -3.09
CA ILE A 120 13.67 3.76 -3.15
C ILE A 120 13.32 3.39 -4.60
N LEU A 121 12.70 4.29 -5.36
CA LEU A 121 12.41 4.05 -6.78
C LEU A 121 13.68 3.96 -7.62
N GLU A 122 14.69 4.79 -7.33
CA GLU A 122 16.01 4.67 -7.96
C GLU A 122 16.68 3.34 -7.62
N LEU A 123 16.66 2.93 -6.36
CA LEU A 123 17.17 1.65 -5.90
C LEU A 123 16.49 0.48 -6.61
N MET A 124 15.16 0.51 -6.71
CA MET A 124 14.37 -0.49 -7.42
C MET A 124 14.82 -0.60 -8.89
N LYS A 125 14.99 0.54 -9.57
CA LYS A 125 15.48 0.61 -10.96
C LYS A 125 16.89 0.04 -11.08
N ASN A 126 17.80 0.41 -10.18
CA ASN A 126 19.20 -0.05 -10.17
C ASN A 126 19.32 -1.57 -9.90
N LYS A 127 18.49 -2.11 -9.01
CA LYS A 127 18.46 -3.53 -8.67
C LYS A 127 17.56 -4.37 -9.59
N ASN A 128 16.95 -3.79 -10.62
CA ASN A 128 16.01 -4.44 -11.54
C ASN A 128 14.87 -5.18 -10.81
N LYS A 129 14.30 -4.52 -9.79
CA LYS A 129 13.16 -5.02 -9.02
C LYS A 129 11.84 -4.61 -9.71
N ASP A 130 10.79 -5.42 -9.59
CA ASP A 130 9.51 -5.20 -10.29
C ASP A 130 8.37 -4.69 -9.38
N SER A 131 8.62 -4.64 -8.08
CA SER A 131 7.70 -4.15 -7.05
C SER A 131 8.45 -3.88 -5.75
N ILE A 132 7.75 -3.37 -4.75
CA ILE A 132 8.25 -3.18 -3.39
C ILE A 132 7.36 -4.00 -2.45
N MET A 133 7.96 -4.77 -1.54
CA MET A 133 7.27 -5.55 -0.51
C MET A 133 8.05 -5.49 0.79
N LEU A 134 7.58 -4.66 1.72
CA LEU A 134 8.23 -4.40 3.01
C LEU A 134 7.39 -5.09 4.12
N ASP A 135 7.91 -6.18 4.66
CA ASP A 135 7.31 -6.95 5.76
C ASP A 135 7.90 -6.51 7.10
N TRP A 136 7.12 -5.75 7.87
CA TRP A 136 7.55 -5.21 9.16
C TRP A 136 6.37 -5.16 10.14
N ASN A 137 6.64 -5.44 11.43
CA ASN A 137 5.62 -5.40 12.50
C ASN A 137 4.34 -6.24 12.24
N ASN A 138 4.47 -7.40 11.58
CA ASN A 138 3.35 -8.28 11.17
C ASN A 138 2.41 -7.68 10.11
N GLU A 139 2.88 -6.67 9.37
CA GLU A 139 2.19 -6.09 8.24
C GLU A 139 3.12 -6.08 7.02
N ILE A 140 2.55 -6.32 5.85
CA ILE A 140 3.26 -6.16 4.59
C ILE A 140 2.69 -4.95 3.87
N PHE A 141 3.53 -3.95 3.66
CA PHE A 141 3.31 -2.86 2.71
C PHE A 141 3.82 -3.28 1.33
N ALA A 142 3.03 -3.02 0.29
CA ALA A 142 3.45 -3.29 -1.07
C ALA A 142 3.11 -2.16 -2.04
N VAL A 143 4.01 -1.95 -3.01
CA VAL A 143 3.82 -1.06 -4.15
C VAL A 143 4.07 -1.86 -5.43
N VAL A 144 3.14 -1.81 -6.37
CA VAL A 144 3.30 -2.44 -7.69
C VAL A 144 3.10 -1.41 -8.79
N PHE A 145 3.81 -1.58 -9.89
CA PHE A 145 3.97 -0.55 -10.93
C PHE A 145 3.23 -0.87 -12.22
N SER A 146 2.55 -2.02 -12.27
CA SER A 146 1.72 -2.41 -13.41
C SER A 146 0.39 -3.02 -12.97
N PRO A 147 -0.74 -2.64 -13.60
CA PRO A 147 -2.03 -3.28 -13.39
C PRO A 147 -2.02 -4.80 -13.59
N ASN A 148 -1.14 -5.31 -14.47
CA ASN A 148 -1.02 -6.75 -14.75
C ASN A 148 -0.46 -7.55 -13.57
N GLN A 149 0.16 -6.89 -12.59
CA GLN A 149 0.62 -7.50 -11.35
C GLN A 149 -0.52 -7.67 -10.33
N ILE A 150 -1.73 -7.18 -10.62
CA ILE A 150 -2.83 -7.15 -9.65
C ILE A 150 -3.98 -8.03 -10.13
N ARG A 151 -4.44 -8.92 -9.25
CA ARG A 151 -5.62 -9.75 -9.49
C ARG A 151 -6.60 -9.60 -8.34
N PHE A 152 -7.81 -9.12 -8.61
CA PHE A 152 -8.89 -9.12 -7.61
C PHE A 152 -9.13 -10.54 -7.08
N ALA A 153 -9.24 -10.68 -5.76
CA ALA A 153 -9.53 -11.96 -5.13
C ALA A 153 -10.98 -12.40 -5.36
N LEU A 154 -11.88 -11.45 -5.66
CA LEU A 154 -13.29 -11.68 -5.96
C LEU A 154 -13.58 -11.53 -7.46
N LEU A 155 -13.06 -12.47 -8.26
CA LEU A 155 -13.53 -12.74 -9.63
C LEU A 155 -13.62 -14.26 -9.94
N GLU A 156 -13.48 -15.12 -8.94
CA GLU A 156 -13.74 -16.56 -9.06
C GLU A 156 -14.93 -16.94 -8.19
N GLY A 157 -16.15 -16.72 -8.69
CA GLY A 157 -17.36 -17.00 -7.92
C GLY A 157 -18.70 -17.02 -8.66
N GLU A 158 -18.74 -16.69 -9.96
CA GLU A 158 -19.96 -16.84 -10.76
C GLU A 158 -19.63 -17.52 -12.11
N LYS A 159 -19.71 -18.85 -12.12
CA LYS A 159 -20.04 -19.65 -13.30
C LYS A 159 -20.97 -20.77 -12.91
#